data_AF-A0A8J3XT71-F1
#
_entry.id   AF-A0A8J3XT71-F1
#
_cell.length_a   1.000
_cell.length_b   1.000
_cell.length_c   1.000
_cell.angle_alpha   90.00
_cell.angle_beta   90.00
_cell.angle_gamma   90.00
#
_symmetry.space_group_name_H-M   'P 1'
#
loop_
_entity.id
_entity.type
_entity.pdbx_description
1 polymer ?
#
loop_
_entity_poly.entity_id
_entity_poly.type
_entity_poly.pdbx_seq_one_letter_code
_entity_poly.pdbx_strand_id
1 'polypeptide(L)'
;MFFTVPRDREGLQLVDDFDAVGQRLTASGTTRLDDVTVHPGEISRRGPGGGRSPVTPFLQLYLAAVEAGIARNALADAVAFARERARPIEHSDARRSVDDPYVRHAVGEIASRAYAAESAVLRAAAAIDRAWEAGLPGDLLTAASVEVAQAQFFATEAALRSAELVFDVGGGSATLRSHNLDRHWRNARTVANHNPRSWKAGVVGAYHLDGTPPPVNGLF
;
A
#
# COMPACT_ATOMS: atom_id res chain seq x y z
N MET A 1 -24.79 -11.84 -3.21
CA MET A 1 -25.14 -12.17 -1.81
C MET A 1 -23.83 -12.40 -1.08
N PHE A 2 -23.73 -11.96 0.18
CA PHE A 2 -22.60 -12.23 1.06
C PHE A 2 -23.13 -12.56 2.45
N PHE A 3 -22.31 -13.16 3.30
CA PHE A 3 -22.69 -13.53 4.67
C PHE A 3 -21.63 -13.06 5.66
N THR A 4 -22.07 -12.84 6.90
CA THR A 4 -21.19 -12.55 8.04
C THR A 4 -21.57 -13.50 9.17
N VAL A 5 -20.64 -14.37 9.57
CA VAL A 5 -20.85 -15.36 10.64
C VAL A 5 -19.86 -15.12 11.79
N PRO A 6 -20.17 -15.55 13.03
CA PRO A 6 -19.21 -15.59 14.12
C PRO A 6 -17.96 -16.40 13.74
N ARG A 7 -16.79 -15.94 14.20
CA ARG A 7 -15.49 -16.58 13.92
C ARG A 7 -15.41 -18.01 14.45
N ASP A 8 -16.18 -18.33 15.48
CA ASP A 8 -16.22 -19.62 16.18
C ASP A 8 -17.39 -20.52 15.74
N ARG A 9 -18.07 -20.19 14.62
CA ARG A 9 -19.12 -21.02 14.03
C ARG A 9 -18.57 -22.42 13.75
N GLU A 10 -19.32 -23.44 14.19
CA GLU A 10 -19.00 -24.84 13.90
C GLU A 10 -18.76 -25.05 12.39
N GLY A 11 -17.68 -25.78 12.06
CA GLY A 11 -17.23 -25.97 10.69
C GLY A 11 -16.30 -24.90 10.13
N LEU A 12 -16.15 -23.74 10.80
CA LEU A 12 -15.23 -22.67 10.38
C LEU A 12 -13.86 -22.87 11.04
N GLN A 13 -12.82 -23.02 10.22
CA GLN A 13 -11.44 -23.10 10.67
C GLN A 13 -10.58 -22.01 10.01
N LEU A 14 -9.88 -21.24 10.84
CA LEU A 14 -8.81 -20.35 10.40
C LEU A 14 -7.48 -21.06 10.58
N VAL A 15 -6.75 -21.28 9.49
CA VAL A 15 -5.46 -21.96 9.49
C VAL A 15 -4.35 -20.90 9.58
N ASP A 16 -3.43 -21.06 10.51
CA ASP A 16 -2.26 -20.19 10.66
C ASP A 16 -1.13 -20.63 9.73
N ASP A 17 -1.36 -20.50 8.42
CA ASP A 17 -0.46 -20.94 7.35
C ASP A 17 0.05 -19.80 6.45
N PHE A 18 -0.08 -18.54 6.90
CA PHE A 18 0.42 -17.39 6.15
C PHE A 18 1.93 -17.17 6.36
N ASP A 19 2.75 -17.71 5.46
CA ASP A 19 4.21 -17.54 5.46
C ASP A 19 4.71 -16.71 4.26
N ALA A 20 4.39 -15.41 4.26
CA ALA A 20 4.85 -14.48 3.23
C ALA A 20 6.15 -13.76 3.63
N VAL A 21 6.88 -13.24 2.64
CA VAL A 21 8.13 -12.50 2.86
C VAL A 21 7.94 -11.24 3.71
N GLY A 22 6.80 -10.54 3.55
CA GLY A 22 6.40 -9.39 4.33
C GLY A 22 4.94 -9.47 4.76
N GLN A 23 4.46 -8.44 5.46
CA GLN A 23 3.11 -8.41 6.05
C GLN A 23 2.82 -9.63 6.95
N ARG A 24 3.87 -10.18 7.58
CA ARG A 24 3.85 -11.48 8.28
C ARG A 24 2.84 -11.60 9.44
N LEU A 25 2.26 -10.49 9.88
CA LEU A 25 1.35 -10.43 11.03
C LEU A 25 -0.10 -10.11 10.63
N THR A 26 -0.45 -10.20 9.34
CA THR A 26 -1.82 -9.91 8.86
C THR A 26 -2.78 -11.09 8.99
N ALA A 27 -2.29 -12.29 9.35
CA ALA A 27 -3.07 -13.51 9.42
C ALA A 27 -3.87 -13.81 8.13
N SER A 28 -3.26 -13.56 6.97
CA SER A 28 -3.88 -13.73 5.65
C SER A 28 -3.86 -15.19 5.16
N GLY A 29 -3.98 -16.14 6.08
CA GLY A 29 -3.91 -17.57 5.83
C GLY A 29 -5.22 -18.14 5.30
N THR A 30 -5.26 -19.45 5.18
CA THR A 30 -6.40 -20.21 4.67
C THR A 30 -7.57 -20.15 5.64
N THR A 31 -8.77 -19.87 5.11
CA THR A 31 -10.04 -20.11 5.82
C THR A 31 -10.71 -21.34 5.21
N ARG A 32 -11.01 -22.36 6.04
CA ARG A 32 -11.78 -23.54 5.65
C ARG A 32 -13.19 -23.44 6.19
N LEU A 33 -14.16 -23.75 5.34
CA LEU A 33 -15.58 -23.77 5.66
C LEU A 33 -16.09 -25.18 5.36
N ASP A 34 -16.34 -25.97 6.40
CA ASP A 34 -16.83 -27.34 6.32
C ASP A 34 -18.24 -27.42 6.94
N ASP A 35 -19.27 -27.59 6.13
CA ASP A 35 -20.69 -27.58 6.56
C ASP A 35 -21.09 -26.42 7.49
N VAL A 36 -20.47 -25.25 7.28
CA VAL A 36 -20.73 -24.02 8.06
C VAL A 36 -22.19 -23.58 7.87
N THR A 37 -22.96 -23.65 8.94
CA THR A 37 -24.33 -23.13 8.95
C THR A 37 -24.32 -21.62 8.81
N VAL A 38 -25.18 -21.06 7.96
CA VAL A 38 -25.42 -19.61 7.82
C VAL A 38 -26.90 -19.33 8.03
N HIS A 39 -27.24 -18.52 9.03
CA HIS A 39 -28.63 -18.21 9.36
C HIS A 39 -29.20 -17.11 8.44
N PRO A 40 -30.54 -17.05 8.25
CA PRO A 40 -31.16 -16.03 7.41
C PRO A 40 -30.78 -14.58 7.76
N GLY A 41 -30.60 -14.27 9.05
CA GLY A 41 -30.19 -12.94 9.52
C GLY A 41 -28.71 -12.60 9.30
N GLU A 42 -27.89 -13.59 8.94
CA GLU A 42 -26.45 -13.42 8.65
C GLU A 42 -26.19 -13.16 7.17
N ILE A 43 -27.25 -13.25 6.36
CA ILE A 43 -27.20 -13.08 4.91
C ILE A 43 -27.51 -11.64 4.56
N SER A 44 -26.55 -11.02 3.88
CA SER A 44 -26.73 -9.70 3.26
C SER A 44 -26.89 -9.86 1.75
N ARG A 45 -27.99 -9.29 1.23
CA ARG A 45 -28.18 -9.17 -0.21
C ARG A 45 -27.45 -7.91 -0.68
N ARG A 46 -26.59 -8.06 -1.69
CA ARG A 46 -26.14 -6.89 -2.47
C ARG A 46 -27.41 -6.26 -3.06
N GLY A 47 -27.54 -4.94 -2.98
CA GLY A 47 -28.60 -4.21 -3.69
C GLY A 47 -28.57 -4.51 -5.20
N PRO A 48 -29.58 -4.06 -5.98
CA PRO A 48 -29.63 -4.30 -7.42
C PRO A 48 -28.27 -3.96 -8.06
N GLY A 49 -27.60 -5.00 -8.55
CA GLY A 49 -26.17 -4.98 -8.85
C GLY A 49 -25.85 -4.30 -10.18
N GLY A 50 -24.65 -3.74 -10.29
CA GLY A 50 -24.05 -3.28 -11.56
C GLY A 50 -23.31 -1.95 -11.47
N GLY A 51 -23.62 -1.11 -10.48
CA GLY A 51 -23.00 0.21 -10.30
C GLY A 51 -21.69 0.18 -9.52
N ARG A 52 -20.83 1.17 -9.78
CA ARG A 52 -19.62 1.45 -8.99
C ARG A 52 -20.02 1.82 -7.56
N SER A 53 -19.28 1.33 -6.57
CA SER A 53 -19.48 1.58 -5.14
C SER A 53 -18.27 2.32 -4.58
N PRO A 54 -18.40 3.18 -3.55
CA PRO A 54 -17.26 3.78 -2.87
C PRO A 54 -16.40 2.76 -2.10
N VAL A 55 -16.91 1.56 -1.83
CA VAL A 55 -16.21 0.53 -1.04
C VAL A 55 -14.93 0.06 -1.73
N THR A 56 -14.97 -0.22 -3.04
CA THR A 56 -13.77 -0.68 -3.76
C THR A 56 -12.66 0.37 -3.79
N PRO A 57 -12.88 1.63 -4.23
CA PRO A 57 -11.83 2.63 -4.22
C PRO A 57 -11.33 2.91 -2.79
N PHE A 58 -12.19 2.82 -1.76
CA PHE A 58 -11.75 2.91 -0.37
C PHE A 58 -10.75 1.79 0.01
N LEU A 59 -11.05 0.53 -0.33
CA LEU A 59 -10.13 -0.59 -0.06
C LEU A 59 -8.80 -0.45 -0.82
N GLN A 60 -8.85 0.09 -2.05
CA GLN A 60 -7.65 0.36 -2.84
C GLN A 60 -6.82 1.51 -2.27
N LEU A 61 -7.47 2.56 -1.78
CA LEU A 61 -6.86 3.68 -1.08
C LEU A 61 -6.20 3.21 0.22
N TYR A 62 -6.81 2.28 0.95
CA TYR A 62 -6.21 1.69 2.16
C TYR A 62 -4.85 1.06 1.86
N LEU A 63 -4.73 0.27 0.79
CA LEU A 63 -3.44 -0.31 0.37
C LEU A 63 -2.43 0.79 -0.03
N ALA A 64 -2.87 1.83 -0.73
CA ALA A 64 -2.01 2.97 -1.06
C ALA A 64 -1.50 3.70 0.20
N ALA A 65 -2.34 3.85 1.21
CA ALA A 65 -1.99 4.45 2.49
C ALA A 65 -0.97 3.59 3.27
N VAL A 66 -1.11 2.25 3.23
CA VAL A 66 -0.11 1.34 3.79
C VAL A 66 1.26 1.51 3.12
N GLU A 67 1.30 1.59 1.79
CA GLU A 67 2.55 1.83 1.04
C GLU A 67 3.18 3.19 1.39
N ALA A 68 2.38 4.26 1.43
CA ALA A 68 2.86 5.58 1.87
C ALA A 68 3.40 5.54 3.31
N GLY A 69 2.74 4.80 4.21
CA GLY A 69 3.21 4.56 5.57
C GLY A 69 4.54 3.82 5.63
N ILE A 70 4.76 2.82 4.76
CA ILE A 70 6.04 2.11 4.65
C ILE A 70 7.13 3.06 4.16
N ALA A 71 6.86 3.91 3.16
CA ALA A 71 7.82 4.92 2.70
C ALA A 71 8.21 5.91 3.81
N ARG A 72 7.24 6.36 4.61
CA ARG A 72 7.50 7.22 5.79
C ARG A 72 8.30 6.50 6.87
N ASN A 73 8.05 5.23 7.11
CA ASN A 73 8.81 4.45 8.08
C ASN A 73 10.26 4.19 7.62
N ALA A 74 10.44 3.93 6.32
CA ALA A 74 11.76 3.85 5.70
C ALA A 74 12.57 5.15 5.91
N LEU A 75 11.93 6.32 5.77
CA LEU A 75 12.57 7.61 6.09
C LEU A 75 12.99 7.69 7.56
N ALA A 76 12.10 7.34 8.48
CA ALA A 76 12.37 7.43 9.91
C ALA A 76 13.57 6.55 10.30
N ASP A 77 13.61 5.31 9.80
CA ASP A 77 14.71 4.39 10.03
C ASP A 77 16.01 4.83 9.33
N ALA A 78 15.94 5.36 8.11
CA ALA A 78 17.09 5.92 7.41
C ALA A 78 17.72 7.07 8.21
N VAL A 79 16.91 8.00 8.72
CA VAL A 79 17.37 9.12 9.54
C VAL A 79 17.99 8.64 10.85
N ALA A 80 17.35 7.68 11.53
CA ALA A 80 17.89 7.10 12.76
C ALA A 80 19.22 6.40 12.50
N PHE A 81 19.29 5.58 11.45
CA PHE A 81 20.50 4.86 11.07
C PHE A 81 21.65 5.82 10.72
N ALA A 82 21.39 6.86 9.93
CA ALA A 82 22.36 7.89 9.58
C ALA A 82 22.95 8.61 10.81
N ARG A 83 22.11 8.88 11.82
CA ARG A 83 22.49 9.60 13.04
C ARG A 83 23.29 8.74 14.01
N GLU A 84 22.93 7.47 14.15
CA GLU A 84 23.38 6.64 15.27
C GLU A 84 24.40 5.57 14.88
N ARG A 85 24.40 5.13 13.61
CA ARG A 85 25.09 3.88 13.21
C ARG A 85 25.96 4.04 11.96
N ALA A 86 25.52 4.85 11.01
CA ALA A 86 26.21 5.01 9.74
C ALA A 86 27.55 5.74 9.90
N ARG A 87 28.40 5.55 8.89
CA ARG A 87 29.68 6.25 8.74
C ARG A 87 29.68 6.98 7.39
N PRO A 88 30.42 8.09 7.25
CA PRO A 88 30.70 8.66 5.94
C PRO A 88 31.26 7.60 4.99
N ILE A 89 30.98 7.74 3.69
CA ILE A 89 31.63 6.89 2.70
C ILE A 89 33.13 7.19 2.67
N GLU A 90 33.95 6.22 2.25
CA GLU A 90 35.42 6.36 2.24
C GLU A 90 35.91 7.54 1.38
N HIS A 91 35.17 7.87 0.33
CA HIS A 91 35.52 8.95 -0.61
C HIS A 91 34.99 10.33 -0.19
N SER A 92 34.36 10.44 0.98
CA SER A 92 33.77 11.68 1.48
C SER A 92 34.70 12.34 2.48
N ASP A 93 34.87 13.66 2.38
CA ASP A 93 35.60 14.46 3.37
C ASP A 93 34.79 14.68 4.67
N ALA A 94 33.55 14.18 4.73
CA ALA A 94 32.70 14.30 5.90
C ALA A 94 33.25 13.49 7.09
N ARG A 95 33.20 14.07 8.30
CA ARG A 95 33.59 13.37 9.54
C ARG A 95 32.43 12.60 10.19
N ARG A 96 31.19 12.99 9.87
CA ARG A 96 29.96 12.37 10.39
C ARG A 96 29.07 11.98 9.21
N SER A 97 28.39 10.84 9.30
CA SER A 97 27.53 10.35 8.20
C SER A 97 26.45 11.37 7.81
N VAL A 98 25.88 12.09 8.79
CA VAL A 98 24.89 13.16 8.55
C VAL A 98 25.43 14.37 7.79
N ASP A 99 26.74 14.52 7.67
CA ASP A 99 27.39 15.57 6.87
C ASP A 99 27.77 15.11 5.46
N ASP A 100 27.68 13.81 5.20
CA ASP A 100 28.02 13.21 3.93
C ASP A 100 26.99 13.59 2.84
N PRO A 101 27.41 14.16 1.70
CA PRO A 101 26.49 14.56 0.64
C PRO A 101 25.73 13.38 0.02
N TYR A 102 26.31 12.18 -0.03
CA TYR A 102 25.64 10.98 -0.55
C TYR A 102 24.52 10.54 0.40
N VAL A 103 24.78 10.54 1.71
CA VAL A 103 23.79 10.21 2.73
C VAL A 103 22.66 11.24 2.73
N ARG A 104 22.98 12.54 2.66
CA ARG A 104 21.99 13.62 2.55
C ARG A 104 21.13 13.47 1.29
N HIS A 105 21.73 13.09 0.17
CA HIS A 105 21.01 12.83 -1.07
C HIS A 105 20.03 11.67 -0.92
N ALA A 106 20.48 10.50 -0.42
CA ALA A 106 19.61 9.34 -0.22
C ALA A 106 18.44 9.65 0.73
N VAL A 107 18.72 10.28 1.88
CA VAL A 107 17.68 10.68 2.84
C VAL A 107 16.72 11.71 2.22
N GLY A 108 17.23 12.67 1.44
CA GLY A 108 16.42 13.66 0.73
C GLY A 108 15.48 13.02 -0.29
N GLU A 109 15.98 12.06 -1.08
CA GLU A 109 15.16 11.35 -2.06
C GLU A 109 14.06 10.52 -1.37
N ILE A 110 14.39 9.79 -0.29
CA ILE A 110 13.40 9.05 0.50
C ILE A 110 12.32 10.01 1.05
N ALA A 111 12.74 11.18 1.57
CA ALA A 111 11.83 12.17 2.14
C ALA A 111 10.86 12.73 1.08
N SER A 112 11.37 13.11 -0.09
CA SER A 112 10.54 13.60 -1.20
C SER A 112 9.55 12.55 -1.69
N ARG A 113 9.95 11.29 -1.76
CA ARG A 113 9.07 10.17 -2.15
C ARG A 113 7.97 9.93 -1.14
N ALA A 114 8.32 9.88 0.15
CA ALA A 114 7.34 9.72 1.23
C ALA A 114 6.32 10.87 1.24
N TYR A 115 6.78 12.11 1.10
CA TYR A 115 5.91 13.29 1.01
C TYR A 115 4.95 13.21 -0.20
N ALA A 116 5.46 12.87 -1.37
CA ALA A 116 4.66 12.77 -2.58
C ALA A 116 3.63 11.62 -2.50
N ALA A 117 4.00 10.49 -1.91
CA ALA A 117 3.10 9.35 -1.71
C ALA A 117 1.95 9.70 -0.75
N GLU A 118 2.26 10.33 0.38
CA GLU A 118 1.26 10.83 1.34
C GLU A 118 0.33 11.85 0.67
N SER A 119 0.88 12.80 -0.08
CA SER A 119 0.10 13.79 -0.82
C SER A 119 -0.85 13.15 -1.85
N ALA A 120 -0.38 12.13 -2.58
CA ALA A 120 -1.21 11.40 -3.54
C ALA A 120 -2.35 10.64 -2.86
N VAL A 121 -2.09 9.99 -1.71
CA VAL A 121 -3.11 9.30 -0.91
C VAL A 121 -4.15 10.28 -0.39
N LEU A 122 -3.74 11.41 0.19
CA LEU A 122 -4.67 12.42 0.70
C LEU A 122 -5.54 13.02 -0.41
N ARG A 123 -4.95 13.27 -1.59
CA ARG A 123 -5.70 13.73 -2.76
C ARG A 123 -6.77 12.72 -3.19
N ALA A 124 -6.41 11.45 -3.27
CA ALA A 124 -7.33 10.38 -3.65
C ALA A 124 -8.43 10.16 -2.60
N ALA A 125 -8.11 10.30 -1.31
CA ALA A 125 -9.10 10.30 -0.23
C ALA A 125 -10.15 11.41 -0.43
N ALA A 126 -9.69 12.64 -0.68
CA ALA A 126 -10.58 13.76 -0.94
C ALA A 126 -11.47 13.54 -2.18
N ALA A 127 -11.04 12.74 -3.16
CA ALA A 127 -11.88 12.39 -4.30
C ALA A 127 -13.06 11.47 -3.93
N ILE A 128 -12.81 10.51 -3.02
CA ILE A 128 -13.88 9.68 -2.45
C ILE A 128 -14.83 10.54 -1.61
N ASP A 129 -14.30 11.44 -0.78
CA ASP A 129 -15.11 12.34 0.06
C ASP A 129 -16.01 13.23 -0.80
N ARG A 130 -15.48 13.84 -1.87
CA ARG A 130 -16.29 14.62 -2.83
C ARG A 130 -17.42 13.80 -3.44
N ALA A 131 -17.15 12.57 -3.84
CA ALA A 131 -18.17 11.69 -4.39
C ALA A 131 -19.24 11.35 -3.32
N TRP A 132 -18.82 11.11 -2.08
CA TRP A 132 -19.71 10.81 -0.96
C TRP A 132 -20.65 11.99 -0.64
N GLU A 133 -20.09 13.19 -0.48
CA GLU A 133 -20.83 14.43 -0.18
C GLU A 133 -21.84 14.77 -1.29
N ALA A 134 -21.51 14.48 -2.54
CA ALA A 134 -22.39 14.70 -3.69
C ALA A 134 -23.49 13.64 -3.86
N GLY A 135 -23.60 12.66 -2.96
CA GLY A 135 -24.60 11.59 -3.06
C GLY A 135 -24.21 10.43 -3.99
N LEU A 136 -22.91 10.21 -4.17
CA LEU A 136 -22.31 9.09 -4.92
C LEU A 136 -22.67 9.04 -6.43
N PRO A 137 -22.61 10.16 -7.17
CA PRO A 137 -22.86 10.12 -8.61
C PRO A 137 -21.77 9.32 -9.34
N GLY A 138 -22.17 8.59 -10.39
CA GLY A 138 -21.33 7.58 -11.02
C GLY A 138 -20.07 8.11 -11.70
N ASP A 139 -20.12 9.33 -12.20
CA ASP A 139 -18.99 10.06 -12.78
C ASP A 139 -17.94 10.43 -11.73
N LEU A 140 -18.35 10.97 -10.57
CA LEU A 140 -17.43 11.27 -9.47
C LEU A 140 -16.83 10.00 -8.87
N LEU A 141 -17.60 8.92 -8.75
CA LEU A 141 -17.06 7.62 -8.33
C LEU A 141 -16.04 7.07 -9.34
N THR A 142 -16.29 7.26 -10.63
CA THR A 142 -15.36 6.87 -11.69
C THR A 142 -14.06 7.67 -11.57
N ALA A 143 -14.15 9.00 -11.44
CA ALA A 143 -13.01 9.87 -11.21
C ALA A 143 -12.22 9.48 -9.95
N ALA A 144 -12.90 9.24 -8.83
CA ALA A 144 -12.27 8.80 -7.58
C ALA A 144 -11.53 7.47 -7.75
N SER A 145 -12.09 6.52 -8.49
CA SER A 145 -11.43 5.23 -8.75
C SER A 145 -10.17 5.37 -9.60
N VAL A 146 -10.16 6.30 -10.55
CA VAL A 146 -8.96 6.65 -11.34
C VAL A 146 -7.91 7.32 -10.45
N GLU A 147 -8.28 8.32 -9.64
CA GLU A 147 -7.36 9.01 -8.73
C GLU A 147 -6.75 8.05 -7.70
N VAL A 148 -7.54 7.12 -7.15
CA VAL A 148 -7.06 6.07 -6.25
C VAL A 148 -6.10 5.11 -6.94
N ALA A 149 -6.38 4.70 -8.18
CA ALA A 149 -5.48 3.83 -8.93
C ALA A 149 -4.13 4.51 -9.22
N GLN A 150 -4.13 5.81 -9.54
CA GLN A 150 -2.92 6.62 -9.69
C GLN A 150 -2.14 6.74 -8.37
N ALA A 151 -2.83 7.04 -7.27
CA ALA A 151 -2.22 7.13 -5.95
C ALA A 151 -1.59 5.81 -5.52
N GLN A 152 -2.30 4.69 -5.70
CA GLN A 152 -1.79 3.36 -5.38
C GLN A 152 -0.54 3.01 -6.21
N PHE A 153 -0.56 3.29 -7.51
CA PHE A 153 0.60 3.06 -8.38
C PHE A 153 1.83 3.81 -7.86
N PHE A 154 1.68 5.12 -7.62
CA PHE A 154 2.81 5.95 -7.19
C PHE A 154 3.27 5.61 -5.77
N ALA A 155 2.34 5.41 -4.82
CA ALA A 155 2.69 5.06 -3.45
C ALA A 155 3.49 3.74 -3.38
N THR A 156 3.12 2.75 -4.22
CA THR A 156 3.86 1.50 -4.35
C THR A 156 5.30 1.72 -4.84
N GLU A 157 5.49 2.51 -5.90
CA GLU A 157 6.83 2.81 -6.43
C GLU A 157 7.66 3.61 -5.41
N ALA A 158 7.05 4.56 -4.72
CA ALA A 158 7.68 5.32 -3.66
C ALA A 158 8.13 4.43 -2.50
N ALA A 159 7.29 3.52 -2.02
CA ALA A 159 7.61 2.60 -0.92
C ALA A 159 8.76 1.65 -1.29
N LEU A 160 8.70 1.02 -2.47
CA LEU A 160 9.74 0.11 -2.94
C LEU A 160 11.08 0.82 -3.11
N ARG A 161 11.08 2.01 -3.75
CA ARG A 161 12.31 2.77 -3.95
C ARG A 161 12.88 3.32 -2.65
N SER A 162 12.03 3.84 -1.76
CA SER A 162 12.46 4.29 -0.43
C SER A 162 13.08 3.16 0.38
N ALA A 163 12.50 1.95 0.33
CA ALA A 163 13.04 0.79 1.02
C ALA A 163 14.40 0.32 0.46
N GLU A 164 14.64 0.48 -0.83
CA GLU A 164 15.94 0.24 -1.46
C GLU A 164 16.97 1.28 -1.00
N LEU A 165 16.63 2.57 -1.08
CA LEU A 165 17.52 3.69 -0.73
C LEU A 165 17.95 3.70 0.73
N VAL A 166 17.20 3.06 1.64
CA VAL A 166 17.62 2.90 3.05
C VAL A 166 19.00 2.25 3.16
N PHE A 167 19.36 1.36 2.23
CA PHE A 167 20.68 0.71 2.24
C PHE A 167 21.81 1.66 1.79
N ASP A 168 21.51 2.62 0.92
CA ASP A 168 22.48 3.62 0.45
C ASP A 168 22.90 4.59 1.57
N VAL A 169 22.14 4.67 2.65
CA VAL A 169 22.48 5.47 3.85
C VAL A 169 23.60 4.84 4.68
N GLY A 170 23.65 3.51 4.75
CA GLY A 170 24.55 2.78 5.65
C GLY A 170 25.55 1.86 4.97
N GLY A 171 25.50 1.77 3.64
CA GLY A 171 26.31 0.86 2.83
C GLY A 171 26.25 -0.58 3.34
N GLY A 172 27.38 -1.28 3.29
CA GLY A 172 27.47 -2.69 3.70
C GLY A 172 26.94 -2.95 5.13
N SER A 173 27.14 -2.03 6.07
CA SER A 173 26.65 -2.18 7.45
C SER A 173 25.13 -2.22 7.57
N ALA A 174 24.40 -1.50 6.69
CA ALA A 174 22.94 -1.51 6.68
C ALA A 174 22.36 -2.88 6.31
N THR A 175 23.15 -3.76 5.68
CA THR A 175 22.71 -5.09 5.24
C THR A 175 22.65 -6.12 6.39
N LEU A 176 23.14 -5.77 7.59
CA LEU A 176 23.09 -6.68 8.74
C LEU A 176 21.64 -6.96 9.16
N ARG A 177 21.30 -8.24 9.28
CA ARG A 177 19.95 -8.70 9.68
C ARG A 177 19.46 -8.10 11.00
N SER A 178 20.36 -7.79 11.93
CA SER A 178 20.04 -7.18 13.22
C SER A 178 19.40 -5.79 13.10
N HIS A 179 19.58 -5.09 11.97
CA HIS A 179 18.92 -3.81 11.71
C HIS A 179 17.52 -3.96 11.09
N ASN A 180 17.22 -5.14 10.52
CA ASN A 180 15.92 -5.48 9.96
C ASN A 180 15.40 -4.45 8.92
N LEU A 181 16.29 -3.74 8.22
CA LEU A 181 15.92 -2.66 7.29
C LEU A 181 15.24 -3.19 6.02
N ASP A 182 15.54 -4.43 5.65
CA ASP A 182 14.90 -5.17 4.55
C ASP A 182 13.39 -5.39 4.77
N ARG A 183 12.89 -5.21 6.00
CA ARG A 183 11.45 -5.30 6.31
C ARG A 183 10.61 -4.33 5.48
N HIS A 184 11.12 -3.15 5.18
CA HIS A 184 10.37 -2.14 4.42
C HIS A 184 10.08 -2.65 3.02
N TRP A 185 11.11 -3.19 2.35
CA TRP A 185 10.97 -3.73 1.01
C TRP A 185 10.07 -4.97 1.03
N ARG A 186 10.29 -5.91 1.96
CA ARG A 186 9.47 -7.12 2.06
C ARG A 186 7.99 -6.80 2.27
N ASN A 187 7.69 -5.86 3.16
CA ASN A 187 6.32 -5.43 3.44
C ASN A 187 5.69 -4.72 2.25
N ALA A 188 6.40 -3.76 1.62
CA ALA A 188 5.91 -3.06 0.43
C ALA A 188 5.69 -4.04 -0.73
N ARG A 189 6.66 -4.90 -1.02
CA ARG A 189 6.55 -5.90 -2.08
C ARG A 189 5.35 -6.83 -1.89
N THR A 190 5.04 -7.20 -0.64
CA THR A 190 3.86 -8.04 -0.35
C THR A 190 2.55 -7.30 -0.62
N VAL A 191 2.43 -6.03 -0.19
CA VAL A 191 1.22 -5.20 -0.43
C VAL A 191 1.04 -4.90 -1.91
N ALA A 192 2.13 -4.54 -2.61
CA ALA A 192 2.20 -4.30 -4.04
C ALA A 192 1.75 -5.49 -4.91
N ASN A 193 1.68 -6.70 -4.33
CA ASN A 193 1.25 -7.92 -5.01
C ASN A 193 -0.25 -8.21 -4.87
N HIS A 194 -0.99 -7.44 -4.06
CA HIS A 194 -2.43 -7.61 -3.94
C HIS A 194 -3.12 -7.46 -5.30
N ASN A 195 -2.73 -6.44 -6.09
CA ASN A 195 -3.28 -6.15 -7.40
C ASN A 195 -2.16 -5.87 -8.41
N PRO A 196 -2.25 -6.34 -9.67
CA PRO A 196 -1.21 -6.05 -10.66
C PRO A 196 -1.16 -4.55 -10.98
N ARG A 197 -0.13 -3.85 -10.49
CA ARG A 197 0.04 -2.40 -10.69
C ARG A 197 0.08 -1.99 -12.18
N SER A 198 0.64 -2.83 -13.05
CA SER A 198 0.72 -2.60 -14.49
C SER A 198 -0.66 -2.64 -15.15
N TRP A 199 -1.53 -3.55 -14.70
CA TRP A 199 -2.93 -3.58 -15.10
C TRP A 199 -3.65 -2.29 -14.69
N LYS A 200 -3.41 -1.81 -13.47
CA LYS A 200 -3.95 -0.53 -12.99
C LYS A 200 -3.51 0.67 -13.82
N ALA A 201 -2.22 0.75 -14.14
CA ALA A 201 -1.70 1.77 -15.03
C ALA A 201 -2.34 1.72 -16.43
N GLY A 202 -2.53 0.50 -16.98
CA GLY A 202 -3.20 0.32 -18.27
C GLY A 202 -4.64 0.83 -18.28
N VAL A 203 -5.42 0.54 -17.23
CA VAL A 203 -6.79 1.04 -17.08
C VAL A 203 -6.85 2.56 -16.94
N VAL A 204 -5.96 3.15 -16.14
CA VAL A 204 -5.82 4.62 -16.03
C VAL A 204 -5.47 5.22 -17.39
N GLY A 205 -4.56 4.58 -18.14
CA GLY A 205 -4.19 4.99 -19.49
C GLY A 205 -5.38 4.99 -20.45
N ALA A 206 -6.15 3.91 -20.49
CA ALA A 206 -7.36 3.81 -21.32
C ALA A 206 -8.34 4.95 -21.00
N TYR A 207 -8.63 5.18 -19.71
CA TYR A 207 -9.50 6.27 -19.28
C TYR A 207 -9.04 7.65 -19.80
N HIS A 208 -7.73 7.93 -19.74
CA HIS A 208 -7.19 9.21 -20.23
C HIS A 208 -7.12 9.32 -21.75
N LEU A 209 -7.06 8.20 -22.48
CA LEU A 209 -6.92 8.19 -23.95
C LEU A 209 -8.26 8.24 -24.68
N ASP A 210 -9.23 7.44 -24.24
CA ASP A 210 -10.51 7.29 -24.94
C ASP A 210 -11.74 7.38 -24.02
N GLY A 211 -11.54 7.68 -22.74
CA GLY A 211 -12.63 7.80 -21.77
C GLY A 211 -13.20 6.46 -21.28
N THR A 212 -12.57 5.33 -21.62
CA THR A 212 -13.03 4.01 -21.13
C THR A 212 -12.99 3.97 -19.60
N PRO A 213 -14.14 3.77 -18.92
CA PRO A 213 -14.17 3.77 -17.46
C PRO A 213 -13.45 2.53 -16.90
N PRO A 214 -12.87 2.61 -15.67
CA PRO A 214 -12.33 1.44 -15.01
C PRO A 214 -13.39 0.34 -14.83
N PRO A 215 -12.98 -0.93 -14.72
CA PRO A 215 -13.92 -2.04 -14.52
C PRO A 215 -14.62 -1.93 -13.16
N VAL A 216 -15.84 -2.48 -13.07
CA VAL A 216 -16.66 -2.49 -11.84
C VAL A 216 -16.42 -3.79 -11.06
N ASN A 217 -15.16 -4.09 -10.75
CA ASN A 217 -14.77 -5.30 -10.01
C ASN A 217 -14.14 -4.93 -8.67
N GLY A 218 -13.76 -5.93 -7.86
CA GLY A 218 -13.12 -5.68 -6.54
C GLY A 218 -11.71 -5.08 -6.61
N LEU A 219 -11.17 -4.84 -7.82
CA LEU A 219 -9.83 -4.31 -8.04
C LEU A 219 -9.84 -2.79 -8.29
N PHE A 220 -11.00 -2.15 -8.56
CA PHE A 220 -11.12 -0.72 -8.88
C PHE A 220 -12.33 -0.04 -8.25
#